data_AF-A0A2N5U9Q5-F1
#
_entry.id   AF-A0A2N5U9Q5-F1
#
_cell.length_a   1.000
_cell.length_b   1.000
_cell.length_c   1.000
_cell.angle_alpha   90.00
_cell.angle_beta   90.00
_cell.angle_gamma   90.00
#
_symmetry.space_group_name_H-M   'P 1'
#
loop_
_entity.id
_entity.type
_entity.pdbx_description
1 polymer ?
#
loop_
_entity_poly.entity_id
_entity_poly.type
_entity_poly.pdbx_seq_one_letter_code
_entity_poly.pdbx_strand_id
1 'polypeptide(L)'
;MGARLGTKLKEKIFKAVGDRRPAVVKLINHFNKCYSNFVTQFPNQTLADFNGTLTYDMFAAMNLDDPFWNDGLYYHCKAPWAIDPNVRTGINCVLLLGRIQEEFQLIAQELSRAVGWAISYHKLLTSNIDYLKSLLHQSDCPDSHIDNIQMVGMNRKSKMKCIARELRMRLLSHQTIVHDWSDDVRWLWGVCQPNKNKHHINAWIELMDKVRSIQRDWGLEEDSVDLVDEEVEEAALDVNGDDGEDAEDDWVDEIGYDPANQEEQINMNNETERNEW
;
A
#
# COMPACT_ATOMS: atom_id res chain seq x y z
N MET A 1 11.93 15.91 -10.14
CA MET A 1 11.58 15.96 -11.58
C MET A 1 10.71 17.19 -11.83
N GLY A 2 11.23 18.19 -12.55
CA GLY A 2 10.51 19.44 -12.80
C GLY A 2 9.50 19.28 -13.93
N ALA A 3 8.21 19.45 -13.64
CA ALA A 3 7.15 19.46 -14.65
C ALA A 3 7.36 20.66 -15.58
N ARG A 4 7.63 20.40 -16.87
CA ARG A 4 7.71 21.44 -17.91
C ARG A 4 6.33 22.06 -18.08
N LEU A 5 6.12 23.23 -17.47
CA LEU A 5 4.92 24.05 -17.65
C LEU A 5 4.69 24.31 -19.15
N GLY A 6 3.51 23.95 -19.66
CA GLY A 6 3.14 24.23 -21.05
C GLY A 6 3.08 25.74 -21.34
N THR A 7 3.46 26.13 -22.57
CA THR A 7 3.62 27.53 -23.01
C THR A 7 2.41 28.42 -22.73
N LYS A 8 1.19 27.91 -22.95
CA LYS A 8 -0.07 28.64 -22.69
C LYS A 8 -0.29 28.96 -21.21
N LEU A 9 0.10 28.05 -20.30
CA LEU A 9 -0.06 28.27 -18.86
C LEU A 9 0.98 29.26 -18.35
N LYS A 10 2.22 29.14 -18.85
CA LYS A 10 3.29 30.11 -18.60
C LYS A 10 2.87 31.52 -19.01
N GLU A 11 2.31 31.71 -20.21
CA GLU A 11 1.82 33.01 -20.70
C GLU A 11 0.70 33.58 -19.83
N LYS A 12 -0.27 32.75 -19.39
CA LYS A 12 -1.34 33.20 -18.47
C LYS A 12 -0.78 33.69 -17.15
N ILE A 13 0.21 33.00 -16.59
CA ILE A 13 0.88 33.39 -15.35
C ILE A 13 1.60 34.73 -15.53
N PHE A 14 2.40 34.89 -16.58
CA PHE A 14 3.10 36.14 -16.85
C PHE A 14 2.15 37.32 -17.10
N LYS A 15 1.03 37.08 -17.80
CA LYS A 15 -0.01 38.10 -17.99
C LYS A 15 -0.62 38.52 -16.65
N ALA A 16 -1.00 37.56 -15.80
CA ALA A 16 -1.58 37.86 -14.49
C ALA A 16 -0.60 38.60 -13.56
N VAL A 17 0.71 38.29 -13.62
CA VAL A 17 1.75 39.04 -12.89
C VAL A 17 1.87 40.46 -13.43
N GLY A 18 1.88 40.61 -14.77
CA GLY A 18 1.91 41.91 -15.44
C GLY A 18 0.71 42.78 -15.07
N ASP A 19 -0.49 42.22 -15.04
CA ASP A 19 -1.74 42.94 -14.70
C ASP A 19 -1.73 43.44 -13.25
N ARG A 20 -1.01 42.75 -12.34
CA ARG A 20 -0.87 43.15 -10.92
C ARG A 20 0.24 44.16 -10.66
N ARG A 21 1.24 44.26 -11.55
CA ARG A 21 2.40 45.16 -11.40
C ARG A 21 2.00 46.62 -11.14
N PRO A 22 1.02 47.25 -11.83
CA PRO A 22 0.64 48.64 -11.57
C PRO A 22 0.12 48.87 -10.15
N ALA A 23 -0.63 47.92 -9.58
CA ALA A 23 -1.14 48.01 -8.23
C ALA A 23 0.00 47.92 -7.19
N VAL A 24 0.94 46.99 -7.41
CA VAL A 24 2.14 46.85 -6.57
C VAL A 24 3.00 48.13 -6.62
N VAL A 25 3.22 48.69 -7.80
CA VAL A 25 3.97 49.96 -7.95
C VAL A 25 3.31 51.11 -7.19
N LYS A 26 1.98 51.21 -7.18
CA LYS A 26 1.27 52.21 -6.35
C LYS A 26 1.54 52.04 -4.86
N LEU A 27 1.55 50.79 -4.37
CA LEU A 27 1.86 50.49 -2.97
C LEU A 27 3.31 50.80 -2.63
N ILE A 28 4.25 50.44 -3.50
CA ILE A 28 5.68 50.77 -3.36
C ILE A 28 5.88 52.29 -3.28
N ASN A 29 5.23 53.06 -4.16
CA ASN A 29 5.32 54.53 -4.13
C ASN A 29 4.75 55.11 -2.84
N HIS A 30 3.64 54.56 -2.34
CA HIS A 30 3.06 54.96 -1.06
C HIS A 30 4.02 54.66 0.10
N PHE A 31 4.61 53.46 0.12
CA PHE A 31 5.63 53.07 1.08
C PHE A 31 6.82 54.04 1.07
N ASN A 32 7.42 54.30 -0.10
CA ASN A 32 8.58 55.19 -0.23
C ASN A 32 8.28 56.60 0.30
N LYS A 33 7.07 57.11 0.05
CA LYS A 33 6.62 58.40 0.59
C LYS A 33 6.54 58.39 2.11
N CYS A 34 5.91 57.36 2.69
CA CYS A 34 5.78 57.21 4.13
C CYS A 34 7.14 57.02 4.82
N TYR A 35 8.01 56.21 4.23
CA TYR A 35 9.37 55.98 4.71
C TYR A 35 10.21 57.26 4.69
N SER A 36 10.16 58.03 3.60
CA SER A 36 10.86 59.32 3.51
C SER A 36 10.39 60.31 4.58
N ASN A 37 9.08 60.39 4.83
CA ASN A 37 8.52 61.22 5.91
C ASN A 37 9.01 60.76 7.29
N PHE A 38 9.05 59.44 7.52
CA PHE A 38 9.49 58.85 8.78
C PHE A 38 10.96 59.13 9.06
N VAL A 39 11.87 58.87 8.11
CA VAL A 39 13.31 59.14 8.25
C VAL A 39 13.58 60.62 8.50
N THR A 40 12.80 61.50 7.86
CA THR A 40 12.90 62.96 8.09
C THR A 40 12.54 63.34 9.54
N GLN A 41 11.56 62.67 10.15
CA GLN A 41 11.12 62.94 11.52
C GLN A 41 11.98 62.24 12.58
N PHE A 42 12.55 61.07 12.25
CA PHE A 42 13.29 60.21 13.17
C PHE A 42 14.65 59.79 12.58
N PRO A 43 15.61 60.72 12.44
CA PRO A 43 16.88 60.48 11.75
C PRO A 43 17.80 59.45 12.44
N ASN A 44 17.53 59.13 13.71
CA ASN A 44 18.30 58.15 14.49
C ASN A 44 17.72 56.72 14.38
N GLN A 45 16.62 56.52 13.65
CA GLN A 45 16.01 55.21 13.43
C GLN A 45 16.20 54.78 11.99
N THR A 46 17.13 53.85 11.76
CA THR A 46 17.36 53.22 10.46
C THR A 46 16.62 51.88 10.39
N LEU A 47 15.89 51.63 9.28
CA LEU A 47 15.63 50.27 8.82
C LEU A 47 16.99 49.63 8.55
N ALA A 48 17.21 48.40 9.01
CA ALA A 48 18.44 47.68 8.73
C ALA A 48 18.61 47.53 7.20
N ASP A 49 19.84 47.69 6.71
CA ASP A 49 20.32 47.52 5.32
C ASP A 49 19.50 48.15 4.17
N PHE A 50 18.36 48.79 4.44
CA PHE A 50 17.47 49.37 3.45
C PHE A 50 17.86 50.81 3.17
N ASN A 51 18.64 50.99 2.10
CA ASN A 51 19.14 52.30 1.72
C ASN A 51 18.18 53.00 0.73
N GLY A 52 17.07 53.54 1.24
CA GLY A 52 16.40 54.70 0.65
C GLY A 52 15.13 54.46 -0.16
N THR A 53 15.13 53.66 -1.23
CA THR A 53 13.97 53.58 -2.16
C THR A 53 13.70 52.18 -2.66
N LEU A 54 12.50 51.66 -2.35
CA LEU A 54 12.05 50.36 -2.81
C LEU A 54 11.61 50.47 -4.27
N THR A 55 12.17 49.65 -5.13
CA THR A 55 11.74 49.52 -6.53
C THR A 55 10.96 48.22 -6.73
N TYR A 56 10.19 48.13 -7.80
CA TYR A 56 9.44 46.90 -8.11
C TYR A 56 10.37 45.69 -8.32
N ASP A 57 11.52 45.89 -8.95
CA ASP A 57 12.43 44.79 -9.25
C ASP A 57 13.14 44.30 -7.98
N MET A 58 13.48 45.20 -7.04
CA MET A 58 13.96 44.82 -5.71
C MET A 58 12.88 44.06 -4.93
N PHE A 59 11.65 44.57 -4.92
CA PHE A 59 10.51 43.91 -4.26
C PHE A 59 10.24 42.52 -4.81
N ALA A 60 10.28 42.36 -6.14
CA ALA A 60 10.04 41.08 -6.80
C ALA A 60 11.17 40.07 -6.57
N ALA A 61 12.38 40.53 -6.25
CA ALA A 61 13.54 39.71 -5.97
C ALA A 61 13.69 39.34 -4.47
N MET A 62 12.94 39.99 -3.57
CA MET A 62 12.96 39.68 -2.14
C MET A 62 12.38 38.29 -1.87
N ASN A 63 13.10 37.53 -1.04
CA ASN A 63 12.59 36.26 -0.50
C ASN A 63 11.58 36.52 0.63
N LEU A 64 10.80 35.50 1.01
CA LEU A 64 9.84 35.61 2.12
C LEU A 64 10.54 35.85 3.47
N ASP A 65 11.78 35.38 3.61
CA ASP A 65 12.59 35.54 4.83
C ASP A 65 13.47 36.81 4.80
N ASP A 66 13.28 37.70 3.82
CA ASP A 66 14.05 38.94 3.73
C ASP A 66 13.86 39.81 4.99
N PRO A 67 14.95 40.37 5.57
CA PRO A 67 14.86 41.25 6.74
C PRO A 67 13.89 42.42 6.55
N PHE A 68 13.65 42.88 5.31
CA PHE A 68 12.64 43.88 5.00
C PHE A 68 11.26 43.57 5.59
N TRP A 69 10.86 42.30 5.68
CA TRP A 69 9.57 41.87 6.22
C TRP A 69 9.53 41.79 7.75
N ASN A 70 10.70 41.68 8.39
CA ASN A 70 10.83 41.38 9.81
C ASN A 70 11.59 42.46 10.59
N ASP A 71 12.02 43.53 9.92
CA ASP A 71 12.69 44.65 10.55
C ASP A 71 11.74 45.29 11.56
N GLY A 72 12.08 45.14 12.84
CA GLY A 72 11.27 45.52 14.01
C GLY A 72 10.86 46.99 14.10
N LEU A 73 11.10 47.78 13.05
CA LEU A 73 10.52 49.09 12.83
C LEU A 73 8.98 49.04 12.75
N TYR A 74 8.40 47.98 12.17
CA TYR A 74 6.94 47.84 12.06
C TYR A 74 6.33 47.01 13.21
N TYR A 75 7.13 46.18 13.88
CA TYR A 75 6.70 45.35 14.99
C TYR A 75 7.22 45.90 16.33
N HIS A 76 6.49 46.87 16.90
CA HIS A 76 6.72 47.32 18.28
C HIS A 76 6.02 46.45 19.33
N CYS A 77 5.76 45.18 19.03
CA CYS A 77 5.14 44.31 20.01
C CYS A 77 6.13 44.07 21.16
N LYS A 78 5.93 44.77 22.28
CA LYS A 78 6.72 44.60 23.50
C LYS A 78 6.26 43.40 24.34
N ALA A 79 5.31 42.61 23.83
CA ALA A 79 4.80 41.46 24.54
C ALA A 79 5.91 40.40 24.66
N PRO A 80 5.96 39.64 25.78
CA PRO A 80 7.01 38.66 26.00
C PRO A 80 7.13 37.62 24.88
N TRP A 81 6.02 37.21 24.24
CA TRP A 81 6.03 36.26 23.12
C TRP A 81 6.73 36.79 21.85
N ALA A 82 6.91 38.09 21.70
CA ALA A 82 7.56 38.68 20.54
C ALA A 82 9.06 38.92 20.74
N ILE A 83 9.49 39.20 21.98
CA ILE A 83 10.87 39.60 22.29
C ILE A 83 11.64 38.52 23.05
N ASP A 84 11.03 37.86 24.04
CA ASP A 84 11.72 36.91 24.92
C ASP A 84 11.91 35.55 24.21
N PRO A 85 13.16 35.12 23.95
CA PRO A 85 13.44 33.81 23.34
C PRO A 85 12.91 32.64 24.17
N ASN A 86 12.92 32.73 25.49
CA ASN A 86 12.44 31.66 26.36
C ASN A 86 10.92 31.53 26.28
N VAL A 87 10.19 32.64 26.21
CA VAL A 87 8.73 32.61 26.05
C VAL A 87 8.36 32.01 24.70
N ARG A 88 9.05 32.39 23.61
CA ARG A 88 8.84 31.79 22.28
C ARG A 88 9.13 30.30 22.27
N THR A 89 10.23 29.89 22.89
CA THR A 89 10.59 28.48 23.03
C THR A 89 9.54 27.72 23.83
N GLY A 90 9.08 28.28 24.96
CA GLY A 90 8.02 27.70 25.78
C GLY A 90 6.71 27.51 25.02
N ILE A 91 6.29 28.51 24.25
CA ILE A 91 5.10 28.40 23.38
C ILE A 91 5.28 27.26 22.38
N ASN A 92 6.43 27.18 21.71
CA ASN A 92 6.72 26.11 20.76
C ASN A 92 6.69 24.73 21.45
N CYS A 93 7.30 24.58 22.62
CA CYS A 93 7.27 23.33 23.39
C CYS A 93 5.84 22.90 23.73
N VAL A 94 4.96 23.84 24.15
CA VAL A 94 3.56 23.52 24.46
C VAL A 94 2.80 23.09 23.20
N LEU A 95 3.01 23.78 22.07
CA LEU A 95 2.40 23.41 20.79
C LEU A 95 2.88 22.04 20.31
N LEU A 96 4.18 21.75 20.45
CA LEU A 96 4.78 20.46 20.10
C LEU A 96 4.21 19.34 20.97
N LEU A 97 4.04 19.56 22.28
CA LEU A 97 3.39 18.60 23.17
C LEU A 97 1.94 18.32 22.73
N GLY A 98 1.19 19.37 22.38
CA GLY A 98 -0.15 19.23 21.82
C GLY A 98 -0.14 18.39 20.54
N ARG A 99 0.80 18.65 19.64
CA ARG A 99 0.95 17.88 18.40
C ARG A 99 1.29 16.42 18.66
N ILE A 100 2.23 16.14 19.55
CA ILE A 100 2.59 14.77 19.93
C ILE A 100 1.37 14.01 20.46
N GLN A 101 0.55 14.66 21.29
CA GLN A 101 -0.67 14.05 21.81
C GLN A 101 -1.68 13.70 20.70
N GLU A 102 -1.84 14.56 19.69
CA GLU A 102 -2.66 14.28 18.51
C GLU A 102 -2.13 13.09 17.71
N GLU A 103 -0.82 13.04 17.45
CA GLU A 103 -0.20 11.94 16.71
C GLU A 103 -0.38 10.60 17.45
N PHE A 104 -0.25 10.57 18.78
CA PHE A 104 -0.54 9.38 19.58
C PHE A 104 -1.99 8.92 19.45
N GLN A 105 -2.95 9.85 19.38
CA GLN A 105 -4.36 9.52 19.16
C GLN A 105 -4.61 8.97 17.77
N LEU A 106 -3.95 9.51 16.74
CA LEU A 106 -4.03 8.99 15.36
C LEU A 106 -3.45 7.57 15.28
N ILE A 107 -2.29 7.33 15.90
CA ILE A 107 -1.71 5.98 15.99
C ILE A 107 -2.67 5.01 16.68
N ALA A 108 -3.34 5.41 17.76
CA ALA A 108 -4.34 4.58 18.43
C ALA A 108 -5.55 4.27 17.52
N GLN A 109 -6.01 5.25 16.73
CA GLN A 109 -7.10 5.02 15.79
C GLN A 109 -6.69 4.04 14.68
N GLU A 110 -5.52 4.25 14.06
CA GLU A 110 -5.02 3.37 13.01
C GLU A 110 -4.72 1.96 13.52
N LEU A 111 -4.18 1.82 14.74
CA LEU A 111 -4.00 0.51 15.38
C LEU A 111 -5.34 -0.21 15.56
N SER A 112 -6.38 0.50 16.01
CA SER A 112 -7.73 -0.08 16.16
C SER A 112 -8.28 -0.55 14.82
N ARG A 113 -8.07 0.23 13.76
CA ARG A 113 -8.50 -0.10 12.39
C ARG A 113 -7.74 -1.31 11.85
N ALA A 114 -6.42 -1.37 12.07
CA ALA A 114 -5.57 -2.48 11.64
C ALA A 114 -5.97 -3.79 12.33
N VAL A 115 -6.15 -3.77 13.66
CA VAL A 115 -6.63 -4.93 14.44
C VAL A 115 -8.02 -5.36 13.98
N GLY A 116 -8.94 -4.41 13.80
CA GLY A 116 -10.30 -4.68 13.32
C GLY A 116 -10.32 -5.29 11.91
N TRP A 117 -9.47 -4.79 11.01
CA TRP A 117 -9.28 -5.35 9.67
C TRP A 117 -8.75 -6.78 9.74
N ALA A 118 -7.70 -7.02 10.53
CA ALA A 118 -7.06 -8.32 10.62
C ALA A 118 -8.02 -9.42 11.10
N ILE A 119 -8.81 -9.12 12.13
CA ILE A 119 -9.82 -10.04 12.66
C ILE A 119 -10.93 -10.28 11.63
N SER A 120 -11.44 -9.20 11.02
CA SER A 120 -12.56 -9.30 10.08
C SER A 120 -12.18 -10.03 8.80
N TYR A 121 -10.96 -9.80 8.30
CA TYR A 121 -10.45 -10.44 7.10
C TYR A 121 -10.14 -11.93 7.33
N HIS A 122 -9.58 -12.29 8.48
CA HIS A 122 -9.40 -13.70 8.86
C HIS A 122 -10.75 -14.42 8.89
N LYS A 123 -11.74 -13.84 9.59
CA LYS A 123 -13.10 -14.38 9.65
C LYS A 123 -13.74 -14.54 8.27
N LEU A 124 -13.59 -13.54 7.40
CA LEU A 124 -14.11 -13.57 6.03
C LEU A 124 -13.52 -14.75 5.25
N LEU A 125 -12.20 -14.92 5.29
CA LEU A 125 -11.52 -16.01 4.59
C LEU A 125 -11.95 -17.38 5.12
N THR A 126 -11.98 -17.56 6.45
CA THR A 126 -12.41 -18.84 7.04
C THR A 126 -13.86 -19.17 6.70
N SER A 127 -14.77 -18.20 6.82
CA SER A 127 -16.19 -18.42 6.50
C SER A 127 -16.42 -18.75 5.02
N ASN A 128 -15.66 -18.13 4.10
CA ASN A 128 -15.75 -18.47 2.69
C ASN A 128 -15.19 -19.86 2.38
N ILE A 129 -14.11 -20.29 3.06
CA ILE A 129 -13.59 -21.65 2.93
C ILE A 129 -14.61 -22.67 3.43
N ASP A 130 -15.21 -22.44 4.60
CA ASP A 130 -16.22 -23.33 5.18
C ASP A 130 -17.48 -23.40 4.29
N TYR A 131 -17.89 -22.27 3.71
CA TYR A 131 -18.97 -22.21 2.73
C TYR A 131 -18.68 -23.02 1.46
N LEU A 132 -17.44 -22.96 0.94
CA LEU A 132 -17.05 -23.76 -0.21
C LEU A 132 -17.04 -25.26 0.12
N LYS A 133 -16.59 -25.64 1.32
CA LYS A 133 -16.63 -27.03 1.79
C LYS A 133 -18.07 -27.54 1.87
N SER A 134 -18.99 -26.77 2.45
CA SER A 134 -20.39 -27.20 2.56
C SER A 134 -21.06 -27.37 1.19
N LEU A 135 -20.73 -26.51 0.22
CA LEU A 135 -21.19 -26.65 -1.15
C LEU A 135 -20.61 -27.85 -1.90
N LEU A 136 -19.40 -28.33 -1.55
CA LEU A 136 -18.84 -29.54 -2.15
C LEU A 136 -19.57 -30.80 -1.69
N HIS A 137 -20.09 -30.78 -0.46
CA HIS A 137 -20.84 -31.90 0.12
C HIS A 137 -22.35 -31.88 -0.23
N GLN A 138 -22.89 -30.75 -0.71
CA GLN A 138 -24.28 -30.65 -1.16
C GLN A 138 -24.38 -30.70 -2.69
N SER A 139 -24.94 -31.79 -3.22
CA SER A 139 -25.00 -32.06 -4.68
C SER A 139 -25.82 -31.07 -5.50
N ASP A 140 -26.74 -30.30 -4.90
CA ASP A 140 -27.53 -29.29 -5.63
C ASP A 140 -27.86 -28.08 -4.73
N CYS A 141 -27.16 -26.97 -4.96
CA CYS A 141 -27.53 -25.66 -4.46
C CYS A 141 -27.67 -24.71 -5.66
N PRO A 142 -28.91 -24.50 -6.16
CA PRO A 142 -29.16 -23.53 -7.21
C PRO A 142 -28.88 -22.12 -6.67
N ASP A 143 -28.23 -21.28 -7.47
CA ASP A 143 -27.94 -19.86 -7.17
C ASP A 143 -26.81 -19.62 -6.15
N SER A 144 -25.72 -20.38 -6.29
CA SER A 144 -24.50 -20.11 -5.54
C SER A 144 -23.82 -18.85 -6.06
N HIS A 145 -23.33 -17.99 -5.17
CA HIS A 145 -22.51 -16.82 -5.53
C HIS A 145 -21.25 -17.22 -6.33
N ILE A 146 -20.82 -18.47 -6.19
CA ILE A 146 -19.71 -19.03 -6.96
C ILE A 146 -20.09 -19.10 -8.43
N ASP A 147 -21.32 -19.46 -8.80
CA ASP A 147 -21.75 -19.61 -10.20
C ASP A 147 -21.57 -18.30 -10.99
N ASN A 148 -21.76 -17.16 -10.33
CA ASN A 148 -21.59 -15.83 -10.93
C ASN A 148 -20.14 -15.47 -11.28
N ILE A 149 -19.14 -16.15 -10.73
CA ILE A 149 -17.72 -15.88 -11.01
C ILE A 149 -17.36 -16.41 -12.40
N GLN A 150 -16.95 -15.54 -13.32
CA GLN A 150 -16.58 -15.99 -14.67
C GLN A 150 -15.20 -16.68 -14.66
N MET A 151 -15.18 -18.01 -14.82
CA MET A 151 -13.96 -18.81 -15.00
C MET A 151 -14.14 -19.72 -16.22
N VAL A 152 -13.72 -19.22 -17.38
CA VAL A 152 -13.94 -19.86 -18.68
C VAL A 152 -13.22 -21.22 -18.73
N GLY A 153 -13.91 -22.25 -19.24
CA GLY A 153 -13.34 -23.59 -19.42
C GLY A 153 -13.28 -24.45 -18.15
N MET A 154 -13.78 -23.96 -17.01
CA MET A 154 -13.80 -24.74 -15.76
C MET A 154 -15.22 -25.21 -15.44
N ASN A 155 -15.37 -26.50 -15.12
CA ASN A 155 -16.60 -26.99 -14.51
C ASN A 155 -16.73 -26.47 -13.06
N ARG A 156 -17.94 -26.57 -12.48
CA ARG A 156 -18.24 -26.03 -11.13
C ARG A 156 -17.31 -26.59 -10.04
N LYS A 157 -17.01 -27.89 -10.07
CA LYS A 157 -16.13 -28.56 -9.09
C LYS A 157 -14.70 -28.01 -9.18
N SER A 158 -14.12 -27.95 -10.38
CA SER A 158 -12.77 -27.42 -10.61
C SER A 158 -12.65 -25.94 -10.24
N LYS A 159 -13.68 -25.16 -10.55
CA LYS A 159 -13.80 -23.76 -10.14
C LYS A 159 -13.78 -23.60 -8.62
N MET A 160 -14.62 -24.36 -7.91
CA MET A 160 -14.65 -24.35 -6.44
C MET A 160 -13.32 -24.75 -5.82
N LYS A 161 -12.66 -25.79 -6.36
CA LYS A 161 -11.31 -26.21 -5.92
C LYS A 161 -10.30 -25.09 -6.09
N CYS A 162 -10.29 -24.41 -7.24
CA CYS A 162 -9.39 -23.29 -7.52
C CYS A 162 -9.59 -22.12 -6.55
N ILE A 163 -10.85 -21.72 -6.33
CA ILE A 163 -11.18 -20.64 -5.39
C ILE A 163 -10.79 -21.04 -3.96
N ALA A 164 -11.09 -22.28 -3.54
CA ALA A 164 -10.73 -22.76 -2.20
C ALA A 164 -9.22 -22.76 -1.99
N ARG A 165 -8.42 -23.15 -3.00
CA ARG A 165 -6.96 -23.08 -2.96
C ARG A 165 -6.47 -21.64 -2.80
N GLU A 166 -6.98 -20.71 -3.59
CA GLU A 166 -6.59 -19.29 -3.49
C GLU A 166 -6.96 -18.70 -2.12
N LEU A 167 -8.16 -18.99 -1.60
CA LEU A 167 -8.57 -18.53 -0.27
C LEU A 167 -7.67 -19.09 0.85
N ARG A 168 -7.25 -20.37 0.75
CA ARG A 168 -6.29 -20.96 1.69
C ARG A 168 -4.93 -20.28 1.62
N MET A 169 -4.42 -20.00 0.42
CA MET A 169 -3.15 -19.26 0.23
C MET A 169 -3.23 -17.84 0.83
N ARG A 170 -4.34 -17.14 0.59
CA ARG A 170 -4.59 -15.81 1.18
C ARG A 170 -4.71 -15.86 2.69
N LEU A 171 -5.35 -16.90 3.22
CA LEU A 171 -5.46 -17.11 4.66
C LEU A 171 -4.07 -17.33 5.28
N LEU A 172 -3.24 -18.18 4.69
CA LEU A 172 -1.88 -18.42 5.17
C LEU A 172 -1.05 -17.13 5.17
N SER A 173 -1.04 -16.41 4.04
CA SER A 173 -0.32 -15.12 3.94
C SER A 173 -0.81 -14.10 4.98
N HIS A 174 -2.12 -14.02 5.20
CA HIS A 174 -2.69 -13.15 6.22
C HIS A 174 -2.28 -13.56 7.63
N GLN A 175 -2.29 -14.85 7.93
CA GLN A 175 -1.87 -15.40 9.22
C GLN A 175 -0.40 -15.12 9.52
N THR A 176 0.49 -15.21 8.52
CA THR A 176 1.89 -14.82 8.65
C THR A 176 2.02 -13.34 9.03
N ILE A 177 1.34 -12.44 8.30
CA ILE A 177 1.40 -11.00 8.59
C ILE A 177 0.89 -10.70 10.01
N VAL A 178 -0.24 -11.28 10.40
CA VAL A 178 -0.83 -11.09 11.73
C VAL A 178 0.07 -11.63 12.83
N HIS A 179 0.74 -12.76 12.57
CA HIS A 179 1.70 -13.35 13.49
C HIS A 179 2.89 -12.41 13.70
N ASP A 180 3.49 -11.91 12.61
CA ASP A 180 4.65 -11.01 12.65
C ASP A 180 4.33 -9.70 13.37
N TRP A 181 3.09 -9.20 13.23
CA TRP A 181 2.65 -7.96 13.89
C TRP A 181 2.29 -8.15 15.37
N SER A 182 2.25 -9.38 15.90
CA SER A 182 1.63 -9.65 17.21
C SER A 182 2.26 -8.89 18.37
N ASP A 183 3.59 -8.81 18.38
CA ASP A 183 4.32 -8.16 19.47
C ASP A 183 4.22 -6.63 19.38
N ASP A 184 4.33 -6.07 18.18
CA ASP A 184 4.16 -4.64 17.94
C ASP A 184 2.74 -4.19 18.28
N VAL A 185 1.72 -4.97 17.89
CA VAL A 185 0.33 -4.70 18.24
C VAL A 185 0.13 -4.75 19.74
N ARG A 186 0.66 -5.76 20.44
CA ARG A 186 0.53 -5.87 21.90
C ARG A 186 1.20 -4.71 22.61
N TRP A 187 2.40 -4.32 22.17
CA TRP A 187 3.15 -3.21 22.73
C TRP A 187 2.43 -1.88 22.48
N LEU A 188 2.11 -1.56 21.23
CA LEU A 188 1.39 -0.33 20.86
C LEU A 188 0.04 -0.23 21.59
N TRP A 189 -0.67 -1.35 21.75
CA TRP A 189 -1.95 -1.37 22.46
C TRP A 189 -1.79 -0.94 23.92
N GLY A 190 -0.73 -1.41 24.59
CA GLY A 190 -0.42 -1.00 25.96
C GLY A 190 -0.04 0.49 26.08
N VAL A 191 0.49 1.08 25.02
CA VAL A 191 0.99 2.47 25.01
C VAL A 191 -0.11 3.48 24.68
N CYS A 192 -0.95 3.22 23.67
CA CYS A 192 -1.82 4.25 23.09
C CYS A 192 -3.33 3.99 23.25
N GLN A 193 -3.76 2.80 23.67
CA GLN A 193 -5.19 2.46 23.68
C GLN A 193 -5.85 2.71 25.04
N PRO A 194 -7.05 3.31 25.06
CA PRO A 194 -7.80 3.45 26.29
C PRO A 194 -8.37 2.10 26.76
N ASN A 195 -8.53 1.96 28.07
CA ASN A 195 -9.12 0.77 28.71
C ASN A 195 -10.52 0.38 28.18
N LYS A 196 -11.26 1.32 27.59
CA LYS A 196 -12.58 1.07 26.98
C LYS A 196 -12.49 0.13 25.76
N ASN A 197 -11.34 0.10 25.08
CA ASN A 197 -11.11 -0.70 23.88
C ASN A 197 -10.63 -2.13 24.18
N LYS A 198 -10.61 -2.56 25.45
CA LYS A 198 -10.10 -3.88 25.87
C LYS A 198 -10.69 -5.09 25.11
N HIS A 199 -11.92 -4.98 24.64
CA HIS A 199 -12.55 -6.06 23.87
C HIS A 199 -11.84 -6.34 22.53
N HIS A 200 -11.26 -5.33 21.88
CA HIS A 200 -10.51 -5.52 20.63
C HIS A 200 -9.21 -6.30 20.83
N ILE A 201 -8.46 -6.02 21.90
CA ILE A 201 -7.22 -6.77 22.19
C ILE A 201 -7.51 -8.21 22.62
N ASN A 202 -8.62 -8.46 23.31
CA ASN A 202 -9.04 -9.83 23.62
C ASN A 202 -9.35 -10.61 22.32
N ALA A 203 -10.09 -9.99 21.39
CA ALA A 203 -10.36 -10.60 20.09
C ALA A 203 -9.08 -10.82 19.26
N TRP A 204 -8.08 -9.93 19.39
CA TRP A 204 -6.76 -10.15 18.80
C TRP A 204 -6.03 -11.35 19.41
N ILE A 205 -6.07 -11.50 20.73
CA ILE A 205 -5.47 -12.65 21.42
C ILE A 205 -6.14 -13.95 20.96
N GLU A 206 -7.47 -13.98 20.87
CA GLU A 206 -8.21 -15.13 20.34
C GLU A 206 -7.83 -15.46 18.89
N LEU A 207 -7.65 -14.44 18.04
CA LEU A 207 -7.15 -14.63 16.67
C LEU A 207 -5.76 -15.26 16.69
N MET A 208 -4.84 -14.74 17.51
CA MET A 208 -3.48 -15.26 17.63
C MET A 208 -3.43 -16.71 18.13
N ASP A 209 -4.31 -17.08 19.05
CA ASP A 209 -4.42 -18.47 19.52
C ASP A 209 -4.86 -19.42 18.41
N LYS A 210 -5.81 -18.99 17.57
CA LYS A 210 -6.22 -19.75 16.37
C LYS A 210 -5.07 -19.91 15.38
N VAL A 211 -4.35 -18.83 15.07
CA VAL A 211 -3.21 -18.87 14.15
C VAL A 211 -2.12 -19.82 14.64
N ARG A 212 -1.76 -19.75 15.94
CA ARG A 212 -0.76 -20.64 16.54
C ARG A 212 -1.22 -22.09 16.66
N SER A 213 -2.52 -22.34 16.82
CA SER A 213 -3.05 -23.70 16.80
C SER A 213 -2.87 -24.31 15.43
N ILE A 214 -3.23 -23.56 14.39
CA ILE A 214 -3.13 -24.01 12.99
C ILE A 214 -1.67 -24.28 12.63
N GLN A 215 -0.74 -23.35 12.89
CA GLN A 215 0.69 -23.52 12.60
C GLN A 215 1.32 -24.74 13.29
N ARG A 216 0.81 -25.16 14.45
CA ARG A 216 1.28 -26.36 15.15
C ARG A 216 0.79 -27.66 14.50
N ASP A 217 -0.42 -27.67 13.92
CA ASP A 217 -0.90 -28.81 13.12
C ASP A 217 -0.03 -29.00 11.88
N TRP A 218 0.31 -27.92 11.16
CA TRP A 218 1.22 -27.99 9.99
C TRP A 218 2.64 -28.46 10.34
N GLY A 219 3.06 -28.38 11.61
CA GLY A 219 4.38 -28.82 12.07
C GLY A 219 4.47 -30.31 12.40
N LEU A 220 3.36 -31.05 12.33
CA LEU A 220 3.31 -32.51 12.52
C LEU A 220 3.09 -33.28 11.21
N GLU A 221 2.78 -32.58 10.12
CA GLU A 221 2.57 -33.12 8.77
C GLU A 221 3.57 -32.52 7.79
N GLU A 222 4.87 -32.67 8.06
CA GLU A 222 5.94 -32.13 7.18
C GLU A 222 6.01 -32.83 5.80
N ASP A 223 5.04 -33.70 5.47
CA ASP A 223 4.90 -34.38 4.18
C ASP A 223 3.60 -34.01 3.40
N SER A 224 2.73 -33.11 3.91
CA SER A 224 1.42 -32.81 3.30
C SER A 224 1.35 -31.50 2.48
N VAL A 225 2.47 -31.06 1.90
CA VAL A 225 2.40 -30.15 0.73
C VAL A 225 1.97 -30.90 -0.54
N ASP A 226 1.29 -32.05 -0.40
CA ASP A 226 0.48 -32.58 -1.46
C ASP A 226 -0.86 -31.85 -1.46
N LEU A 227 -1.04 -30.97 -2.45
CA LEU A 227 -2.23 -30.15 -2.64
C LEU A 227 -3.41 -30.97 -3.20
N VAL A 228 -3.50 -32.24 -2.80
CA VAL A 228 -4.51 -33.20 -3.20
C VAL A 228 -5.02 -33.84 -1.91
N ASP A 229 -6.20 -33.39 -1.52
CA ASP A 229 -7.01 -34.02 -0.49
C ASP A 229 -7.25 -35.48 -0.94
N GLU A 230 -6.59 -36.47 -0.31
CA GLU A 230 -6.67 -37.90 -0.68
C GLU A 230 -8.14 -38.40 -0.68
N GLU A 231 -9.00 -37.87 0.19
CA GLU A 231 -10.44 -38.15 0.20
C GLU A 231 -11.16 -37.69 -1.08
N VAL A 232 -10.56 -36.78 -1.85
CA VAL A 232 -11.13 -36.23 -3.09
C VAL A 232 -10.68 -36.99 -4.34
N GLU A 233 -9.56 -37.70 -4.27
CA GLU A 233 -9.08 -38.57 -5.34
C GLU A 233 -9.79 -39.94 -5.29
N GLU A 234 -10.10 -40.46 -4.10
CA GLU A 234 -10.88 -41.69 -3.94
C GLU A 234 -12.29 -41.56 -4.58
N ALA A 235 -12.91 -40.37 -4.48
CA ALA A 235 -14.18 -40.06 -5.14
C ALA A 235 -14.08 -39.84 -6.67
N ALA A 236 -12.88 -39.81 -7.25
CA ALA A 236 -12.67 -39.75 -8.70
C ALA A 236 -12.38 -41.13 -9.32
N LEU A 237 -12.04 -42.13 -8.50
CA LEU A 237 -11.76 -43.50 -8.93
C LEU A 237 -12.99 -44.42 -8.86
N ASP A 238 -14.08 -44.01 -8.21
CA ASP A 238 -15.36 -44.74 -8.23
C ASP A 238 -16.28 -44.25 -9.36
N VAL A 239 -15.78 -44.30 -10.59
CA VAL A 239 -16.62 -44.27 -11.79
C VAL A 239 -16.50 -45.63 -12.46
N ASN A 240 -17.43 -46.52 -12.14
CA ASN A 240 -17.86 -47.56 -13.07
C ASN A 240 -18.12 -46.90 -14.43
N GLY A 241 -17.25 -47.14 -15.41
CA GLY A 241 -17.45 -46.59 -16.74
C GLY A 241 -16.26 -46.77 -17.65
N ASP A 242 -16.32 -47.85 -18.42
CA ASP A 242 -15.75 -47.98 -19.76
C ASP A 242 -14.27 -48.40 -19.80
N ASP A 243 -14.07 -49.71 -19.71
CA ASP A 243 -12.82 -50.43 -19.94
C ASP A 243 -12.45 -50.52 -21.42
N GLY A 244 -12.75 -49.51 -22.24
CA GLY A 244 -12.12 -49.28 -23.54
C GLY A 244 -12.05 -50.48 -24.49
N GLU A 245 -12.97 -51.44 -24.38
CA GLU A 245 -13.19 -52.49 -25.37
C GLU A 245 -14.30 -52.03 -26.30
N ASP A 246 -13.93 -51.32 -27.36
CA ASP A 246 -14.61 -51.34 -28.67
C ASP A 246 -13.86 -50.40 -29.64
N ALA A 247 -12.69 -50.83 -30.08
CA ALA A 247 -12.13 -50.37 -31.34
C ALA A 247 -12.53 -51.41 -32.40
N GLU A 248 -13.58 -51.12 -33.16
CA GLU A 248 -13.93 -51.89 -34.35
C GLU A 248 -12.79 -51.79 -35.37
N ASP A 249 -12.08 -52.91 -35.57
CA ASP A 249 -11.13 -53.17 -36.65
C ASP A 249 -11.88 -53.22 -38.00
N ASP A 250 -12.13 -52.07 -38.63
CA ASP A 250 -12.61 -52.09 -40.02
C ASP A 250 -12.22 -50.85 -40.84
N TRP A 251 -10.95 -50.42 -40.79
CA TRP A 251 -10.37 -49.53 -41.82
C TRP A 251 -8.88 -49.81 -42.04
N VAL A 252 -8.57 -51.00 -42.55
CA VAL A 252 -7.34 -51.23 -43.32
C VAL A 252 -7.77 -51.45 -44.76
N ASP A 253 -7.54 -50.44 -45.62
CA ASP A 253 -7.16 -50.60 -47.04
C ASP A 253 -7.30 -49.28 -47.80
N GLU A 254 -6.32 -48.37 -47.73
CA GLU A 254 -5.98 -47.55 -48.92
C GLU A 254 -4.61 -46.84 -48.86
N ILE A 255 -3.55 -47.40 -48.29
CA ILE A 255 -2.20 -46.99 -48.75
C ILE A 255 -1.27 -48.19 -48.66
N GLY A 256 -1.23 -48.98 -49.73
CA GLY A 256 -0.30 -50.10 -49.85
C GLY A 256 1.15 -49.62 -49.82
N TYR A 257 1.94 -50.14 -48.88
CA TYR A 257 3.36 -50.42 -49.08
C TYR A 257 3.89 -51.46 -48.08
N ASP A 258 4.46 -52.52 -48.63
CA ASP A 258 4.92 -53.77 -48.02
C ASP A 258 6.28 -53.61 -47.29
N PRO A 259 6.47 -54.17 -46.09
CA PRO A 259 7.71 -54.13 -45.33
C PRO A 259 8.63 -55.30 -45.66
N ALA A 260 9.79 -55.05 -46.30
CA ALA A 260 10.95 -55.92 -46.12
C ALA A 260 12.27 -55.26 -46.55
N ASN A 261 13.20 -55.27 -45.60
CA ASN A 261 14.56 -55.83 -45.73
C ASN A 261 15.73 -54.85 -45.54
N GLN A 262 16.72 -55.39 -44.81
CA GLN A 262 18.11 -54.97 -44.61
C GLN A 262 18.31 -53.92 -43.50
N GLU A 263 18.60 -54.33 -42.25
CA GLU A 263 19.91 -54.89 -41.81
C GLU A 263 21.09 -54.24 -42.53
N GLU A 264 21.73 -53.27 -41.89
CA GLU A 264 23.18 -53.20 -41.86
C GLU A 264 23.65 -52.53 -40.55
N GLN A 265 24.37 -53.35 -39.77
CA GLN A 265 25.19 -52.96 -38.63
C GLN A 265 26.38 -52.11 -39.08
N ILE A 266 27.20 -51.67 -38.10
CA ILE A 266 28.58 -51.14 -38.17
C ILE A 266 28.62 -49.60 -38.01
N ASN A 267 29.29 -48.98 -37.04
CA ASN A 267 30.20 -49.44 -35.99
C ASN A 267 30.22 -48.41 -34.86
N MET A 268 30.50 -48.89 -33.64
CA MET A 268 31.09 -48.09 -32.58
C MET A 268 32.50 -47.65 -32.98
N ASN A 269 32.92 -46.44 -32.60
CA ASN A 269 34.04 -46.27 -31.65
C ASN A 269 34.58 -44.83 -31.55
N ASN A 270 34.88 -44.52 -30.29
CA ASN A 270 35.89 -43.62 -29.74
C ASN A 270 35.49 -42.15 -29.56
N GLU A 271 35.23 -41.70 -28.33
CA GLU A 271 36.17 -41.45 -27.22
C GLU A 271 36.78 -40.03 -27.26
N THR A 272 36.62 -39.35 -26.11
CA THR A 272 37.64 -38.49 -25.50
C THR A 272 37.57 -36.99 -25.79
N GLU A 273 37.05 -36.29 -24.78
CA GLU A 273 37.67 -35.11 -24.14
C GLU A 273 37.43 -33.68 -24.64
N ARG A 274 36.79 -32.91 -23.74
CA ARG A 274 37.38 -31.79 -22.96
C ARG A 274 37.36 -30.38 -23.59
N ASN A 275 37.25 -29.43 -22.66
CA ASN A 275 37.45 -27.96 -22.70
C ASN A 275 36.12 -27.17 -22.83
N GLU A 276 35.60 -26.64 -21.72
CA GLU A 276 36.00 -25.39 -21.05
C GLU A 276 35.98 -24.20 -22.01
N TRP A 277 34.93 -23.39 -21.92
CA TRP A 277 34.93 -21.93 -21.72
C TRP A 277 33.67 -21.54 -20.95
#